data_AF-A0A9P8Y484-F1
#
_entry.id   AF-A0A9P8Y484-F1
#
_cell.length_a   1.000
_cell.length_b   1.000
_cell.length_c   1.000
_cell.angle_alpha   90.00
_cell.angle_beta   90.00
_cell.angle_gamma   90.00
#
_symmetry.space_group_name_H-M   'P 1'
#
loop_
_entity.id
_entity.type
_entity.pdbx_description
1 polymer ?
#
loop_
_entity_poly.entity_id
_entity_poly.type
_entity_poly.pdbx_seq_one_letter_code
_entity_poly.pdbx_strand_id
1 'polypeptide(L)'
;MTTRAVQSRLHCVAAPRRYHSYDHPPPPPIFSAAESAILSAAYAHVPEHGFTQRALSLGARTAGYPDISISVLPEGVFSLIKYHLVTAREGLAPRKVSVLGGTENSQLIPIPERVELLTWERLQANGAVNHRWQEALAIMAQPSNIPGALHELALLVDEIYHLSGDTSVDPSWYTKRGALSLVYTSTELFMTNDRSPGFQETRAFLQRRLNESDSLGWAFGSVRQWVGFTASAGVNVLRSKGVRI
;
A
#
# COMPACT_ATOMS: atom_id res chain seq x y z
N MET A 1 61.54 -6.64 40.22
CA MET A 1 60.83 -5.39 39.85
C MET A 1 59.69 -5.77 38.92
N THR A 2 58.46 -5.55 39.38
CA THR A 2 57.22 -6.14 38.85
C THR A 2 56.65 -5.27 37.73
N THR A 3 56.52 -5.81 36.52
CA THR A 3 55.90 -5.13 35.37
C THR A 3 54.38 -5.28 35.42
N ARG A 4 53.66 -4.17 35.57
CA ARG A 4 52.20 -4.11 35.70
C ARG A 4 51.57 -4.01 34.31
N ALA A 5 50.90 -5.06 33.85
CA ALA A 5 50.11 -5.03 32.62
C ALA A 5 48.78 -4.29 32.85
N VAL A 6 48.52 -3.24 32.07
CA VAL A 6 47.26 -2.50 32.05
C VAL A 6 46.31 -3.20 31.09
N GLN A 7 45.28 -3.87 31.61
CA GLN A 7 44.19 -4.41 30.80
C GLN A 7 43.20 -3.27 30.46
N SER A 8 43.13 -2.93 29.17
CA SER A 8 42.09 -2.05 28.62
C SER A 8 40.77 -2.81 28.57
N ARG A 9 39.74 -2.32 29.28
CA ARG A 9 38.38 -2.86 29.21
C ARG A 9 37.67 -2.27 28.00
N LEU A 10 37.40 -3.10 26.99
CA LEU A 10 36.46 -2.76 25.92
C LEU A 10 35.05 -2.71 26.52
N HIS A 11 34.49 -1.51 26.62
CA HIS A 11 33.08 -1.32 26.96
C HIS A 11 32.22 -1.77 25.77
N CYS A 12 31.55 -2.90 25.92
CA CYS A 12 30.51 -3.34 25.00
C CYS A 12 29.29 -2.44 25.19
N VAL A 13 29.07 -1.50 24.27
CA VAL A 13 27.85 -0.69 24.22
C VAL A 13 26.72 -1.61 23.77
N ALA A 14 25.85 -1.99 24.70
CA ALA A 14 24.68 -2.80 24.40
C ALA A 14 23.72 -2.00 23.52
N ALA A 15 23.65 -2.34 22.23
CA ALA A 15 22.63 -1.80 21.34
C ALA A 15 21.22 -2.21 21.85
N PRO A 16 20.22 -1.30 21.82
CA PRO A 16 18.87 -1.64 22.21
C PRO A 16 18.33 -2.74 21.29
N ARG A 17 18.04 -3.91 21.85
CA ARG A 17 17.41 -5.01 21.10
C ARG A 17 16.03 -4.55 20.67
N ARG A 18 15.81 -4.41 19.36
CA ARG A 18 14.47 -4.16 18.81
C ARG A 18 13.65 -5.44 19.02
N TYR A 19 12.41 -5.28 19.49
CA TYR A 19 11.49 -6.40 19.75
C TYR A 19 11.14 -7.17 18.48
N HIS A 20 11.27 -6.54 17.30
CA HIS A 20 11.07 -7.15 16.00
C HIS A 20 12.40 -7.48 15.33
N SER A 21 12.55 -8.75 14.91
CA SER A 21 13.60 -9.16 13.97
C SER A 21 13.18 -8.74 12.57
N TYR A 22 13.97 -7.88 11.93
CA TYR A 22 13.82 -7.61 10.50
C TYR A 22 14.40 -8.75 9.65
N ASP A 23 15.22 -9.61 10.25
CA ASP A 23 15.72 -10.83 9.65
C ASP A 23 14.67 -11.92 9.79
N HIS A 24 13.86 -12.07 8.73
CA HIS A 24 12.97 -13.20 8.51
C HIS A 24 13.25 -13.75 7.11
N PRO A 25 13.08 -15.07 6.88
CA PRO A 25 13.20 -15.61 5.54
C PRO A 25 12.21 -14.87 4.62
N PRO A 26 12.58 -14.58 3.37
CA PRO A 26 11.68 -13.93 2.43
C PRO A 26 10.41 -14.78 2.29
N PRO A 27 9.23 -14.15 2.18
CA PRO A 27 8.00 -14.89 1.95
C PRO A 27 8.11 -15.68 0.63
N PRO A 28 7.36 -16.80 0.51
CA PRO A 28 7.31 -17.53 -0.75
C PRO A 28 6.82 -16.62 -1.89
N PRO A 29 7.26 -16.86 -3.14
CA PRO A 29 6.83 -16.06 -4.28
C PRO A 29 5.31 -16.13 -4.44
N ILE A 30 4.69 -14.98 -4.72
CA ILE A 30 3.23 -14.85 -4.86
C ILE A 30 2.72 -15.65 -6.06
N PHE A 31 3.52 -15.72 -7.12
CA PHE A 31 3.24 -16.45 -8.35
C PHE A 31 4.26 -17.58 -8.52
N SER A 32 3.80 -18.76 -8.94
CA SER A 32 4.67 -19.83 -9.39
C SER A 32 5.48 -19.41 -10.63
N ALA A 33 6.51 -20.19 -10.97
CA ALA A 33 7.34 -19.91 -12.14
C ALA A 33 6.52 -19.87 -13.46
N ALA A 34 5.56 -20.78 -13.61
CA ALA A 34 4.69 -20.83 -14.78
C ALA A 34 3.72 -19.64 -14.82
N GLU A 35 3.09 -19.30 -13.69
CA GLU A 35 2.21 -18.12 -13.61
C GLU A 35 2.97 -16.84 -13.92
N SER A 36 4.15 -16.67 -13.33
CA SER A 36 5.00 -15.50 -13.58
C SER A 36 5.39 -15.36 -15.06
N ALA A 37 5.75 -16.46 -15.72
CA ALA A 37 6.10 -16.47 -17.14
C ALA A 37 4.89 -16.07 -18.02
N ILE A 38 3.72 -16.64 -17.77
CA ILE A 38 2.50 -16.34 -18.52
C ILE A 38 2.04 -14.90 -18.27
N LEU A 39 2.00 -14.46 -17.01
CA LEU A 39 1.50 -13.14 -16.61
C LEU A 39 2.40 -12.01 -17.10
N SER A 40 3.73 -12.17 -16.99
CA SER A 40 4.68 -11.19 -17.51
C SER A 40 4.59 -11.04 -19.03
N ALA A 41 4.46 -12.15 -19.77
CA ALA A 41 4.25 -12.12 -21.22
C ALA A 41 2.87 -11.53 -21.59
N ALA A 42 1.81 -11.87 -20.85
CA ALA A 42 0.47 -11.33 -21.06
C ALA A 42 0.41 -9.81 -20.80
N TYR A 43 1.16 -9.32 -19.81
CA TYR A 43 1.20 -7.91 -19.44
C TYR A 43 1.71 -7.03 -20.59
N ALA A 44 2.64 -7.52 -21.42
CA ALA A 44 3.10 -6.80 -22.61
C ALA A 44 1.98 -6.53 -23.64
N HIS A 45 0.90 -7.31 -23.62
CA HIS A 45 -0.25 -7.17 -24.50
C HIS A 45 -1.38 -6.30 -23.92
N VAL A 46 -1.30 -5.89 -22.65
CA VAL A 46 -2.34 -5.10 -21.97
C VAL A 46 -2.58 -3.73 -22.61
N PRO A 47 -1.56 -2.96 -23.07
CA PRO A 47 -1.82 -1.66 -23.70
C PRO A 47 -2.73 -1.76 -24.93
N GLU A 48 -2.63 -2.85 -25.70
CA GLU A 48 -3.43 -3.07 -26.91
C GLU A 48 -4.76 -3.76 -26.59
N HIS A 49 -4.73 -4.86 -25.83
CA HIS A 49 -5.87 -5.77 -25.63
C HIS A 49 -6.59 -5.62 -24.28
N GLY A 50 -6.11 -4.76 -23.39
CA GLY A 50 -6.66 -4.56 -22.05
C GLY A 50 -6.46 -5.77 -21.13
N PHE A 51 -7.12 -5.73 -19.97
CA PHE A 51 -7.13 -6.83 -19.00
C PHE A 51 -8.19 -7.85 -19.43
N THR A 52 -7.86 -8.68 -20.41
CA THR A 52 -8.80 -9.62 -21.03
C THR A 52 -8.24 -11.03 -21.14
N GLN A 53 -9.13 -12.01 -21.35
CA GLN A 53 -8.74 -13.39 -21.62
C GLN A 53 -7.83 -13.51 -22.85
N ARG A 54 -8.03 -12.63 -23.85
CA ARG A 54 -7.19 -12.58 -25.05
C ARG A 54 -5.74 -12.22 -24.73
N ALA A 55 -5.52 -11.25 -23.84
CA ALA A 55 -4.16 -10.89 -23.41
C ALA A 55 -3.46 -12.08 -22.71
N LEU A 56 -4.20 -12.83 -21.89
CA LEU A 56 -3.69 -14.05 -21.25
C LEU A 56 -3.34 -15.15 -22.25
N SER A 57 -4.21 -15.43 -23.22
CA SER A 57 -3.94 -16.44 -24.26
C SER A 57 -2.72 -16.08 -25.11
N LEU A 58 -2.58 -14.80 -25.48
CA LEU A 58 -1.39 -14.33 -26.20
C LEU A 58 -0.13 -14.44 -25.34
N GLY A 59 -0.20 -14.05 -24.06
CA GLY A 59 0.90 -14.21 -23.12
C GLY A 59 1.34 -15.66 -22.93
N ALA A 60 0.39 -16.59 -22.81
CA ALA A 60 0.68 -18.02 -22.72
C ALA A 60 1.46 -18.50 -23.96
N ARG A 61 0.98 -18.16 -25.17
CA ARG A 61 1.67 -18.50 -26.44
C ARG A 61 3.08 -17.91 -26.51
N THR A 62 3.23 -16.63 -26.15
CA THR A 62 4.52 -15.94 -26.15
C THR A 62 5.50 -16.55 -25.14
N ALA A 63 5.00 -17.03 -24.00
CA ALA A 63 5.79 -17.74 -22.99
C ALA A 63 6.07 -19.22 -23.34
N GLY A 64 5.63 -19.70 -24.50
CA GLY A 64 5.85 -21.08 -24.96
C GLY A 64 4.87 -22.11 -24.37
N TYR A 65 3.77 -21.66 -23.77
CA TYR A 65 2.72 -22.52 -23.23
C TYR A 65 1.51 -22.61 -24.18
N PRO A 66 0.82 -23.75 -24.22
CA PRO A 66 -0.46 -23.85 -24.94
C PRO A 66 -1.55 -23.01 -24.25
N ASP A 67 -2.57 -22.59 -25.00
CA ASP A 67 -3.66 -21.74 -24.48
C ASP A 67 -4.35 -22.34 -23.24
N ILE A 68 -4.45 -23.66 -23.15
CA ILE A 68 -5.06 -24.34 -22.00
C ILE A 68 -4.33 -24.07 -20.68
N SER A 69 -3.05 -23.66 -20.73
CA SER A 69 -2.25 -23.34 -19.55
C SER A 69 -2.75 -22.12 -18.78
N ILE A 70 -3.64 -21.30 -19.34
CA ILE A 70 -4.32 -20.23 -18.59
C ILE A 70 -5.17 -20.78 -17.43
N SER A 71 -5.52 -22.07 -17.44
CA SER A 71 -6.22 -22.74 -16.33
C SER A 71 -5.38 -22.85 -15.05
N VAL A 72 -4.06 -22.65 -15.13
CA VAL A 72 -3.17 -22.55 -13.97
C VAL A 72 -3.46 -21.29 -13.15
N LEU A 73 -4.05 -20.25 -13.75
CA LEU A 73 -4.38 -18.99 -13.07
C LEU A 73 -5.74 -19.12 -12.35
N PRO A 74 -5.76 -19.22 -11.01
CA PRO A 74 -6.99 -19.53 -10.28
C PRO A 74 -8.03 -18.41 -10.37
N GLU A 75 -7.59 -17.17 -10.52
CA GLU A 75 -8.47 -15.99 -10.58
C GLU A 75 -8.65 -15.48 -12.04
N GLY A 76 -8.14 -16.23 -13.03
CA GLY A 76 -8.24 -15.91 -14.45
C GLY A 76 -7.72 -14.51 -14.79
N VAL A 77 -8.56 -13.68 -15.41
CA VAL A 77 -8.22 -12.30 -15.78
C VAL A 77 -7.81 -11.45 -14.58
N PHE A 78 -8.38 -11.70 -13.40
CA PHE A 78 -8.00 -10.97 -12.19
C PHE A 78 -6.54 -11.23 -11.81
N SER A 79 -5.97 -12.41 -12.11
CA SER A 79 -4.55 -12.69 -11.86
C SER A 79 -3.63 -11.76 -12.66
N LEU A 80 -4.05 -11.29 -13.85
CA LEU A 80 -3.30 -10.28 -14.63
C LEU A 80 -3.34 -8.89 -13.98
N ILE A 81 -4.47 -8.52 -13.38
CA ILE A 81 -4.59 -7.28 -12.61
C ILE A 81 -3.75 -7.38 -11.33
N LYS A 82 -3.87 -8.50 -10.60
CA LYS A 82 -3.09 -8.78 -9.41
C LYS A 82 -1.59 -8.74 -9.70
N TYR A 83 -1.15 -9.28 -10.83
CA TYR A 83 0.24 -9.17 -11.29
C TYR A 83 0.70 -7.72 -11.39
N HIS A 84 -0.10 -6.83 -12.00
CA HIS A 84 0.18 -5.39 -12.04
C HIS A 84 0.24 -4.77 -10.63
N LEU A 85 -0.73 -5.08 -9.77
CA LEU A 85 -0.79 -4.53 -8.41
C LEU A 85 0.45 -4.91 -7.58
N VAL A 86 0.84 -6.18 -7.62
CA VAL A 86 2.00 -6.74 -6.92
C VAL A 86 3.29 -6.15 -7.47
N THR A 87 3.52 -6.21 -8.78
CA THR A 87 4.76 -5.73 -9.40
C THR A 87 4.95 -4.22 -9.21
N ALA A 88 3.87 -3.44 -9.31
CA ALA A 88 3.93 -2.00 -9.07
C ALA A 88 4.16 -1.65 -7.59
N ARG A 89 3.64 -2.46 -6.64
CA ARG A 89 3.94 -2.31 -5.21
C ARG A 89 5.40 -2.66 -4.91
N GLU A 90 5.87 -3.83 -5.34
CA GLU A 90 7.24 -4.30 -5.11
C GLU A 90 8.28 -3.38 -5.78
N GLY A 91 7.89 -2.68 -6.84
CA GLY A 91 8.69 -1.64 -7.49
C GLY A 91 8.95 -0.38 -6.64
N LEU A 92 8.25 -0.19 -5.50
CA LEU A 92 8.44 0.98 -4.64
C LEU A 92 9.74 0.90 -3.81
N ALA A 93 10.02 -0.27 -3.21
CA ALA A 93 11.20 -0.46 -2.38
C ALA A 93 12.52 -0.09 -3.08
N PRO A 94 12.82 -0.54 -4.32
CA PRO A 94 14.04 -0.14 -5.02
C PRO A 94 14.05 1.33 -5.43
N ARG A 95 12.88 1.95 -5.63
CA ARG A 95 12.75 3.37 -6.01
C ARG A 95 12.75 4.32 -4.83
N LYS A 96 12.61 3.83 -3.59
CA LYS A 96 12.58 4.65 -2.37
C LYS A 96 13.70 5.68 -2.32
N VAL A 97 14.94 5.26 -2.62
CA VAL A 97 16.12 6.15 -2.52
C VAL A 97 16.05 7.28 -3.54
N SER A 98 15.62 7.01 -4.78
CA SER A 98 15.50 8.04 -5.82
C SER A 98 14.33 8.98 -5.55
N VAL A 99 13.19 8.43 -5.09
CA VAL A 99 11.97 9.19 -4.77
C VAL A 99 12.18 10.14 -3.59
N LEU A 100 12.92 9.71 -2.56
CA LEU A 100 13.17 10.50 -1.35
C LEU A 100 14.45 11.34 -1.41
N GLY A 101 15.09 11.44 -2.58
CA GLY A 101 16.25 12.32 -2.79
C GLY A 101 17.56 11.84 -2.14
N GLY A 102 17.71 10.54 -1.88
CA GLY A 102 18.88 9.93 -1.24
C GLY A 102 18.67 9.59 0.24
N THR A 103 19.57 8.76 0.80
CA THR A 103 19.45 8.27 2.20
C THR A 103 19.50 9.40 3.22
N GLU A 104 20.35 10.41 2.99
CA GLU A 104 20.53 11.54 3.91
C GLU A 104 19.32 12.48 3.86
N ASN A 105 18.87 12.86 2.67
CA ASN A 105 17.68 13.69 2.48
C ASN A 105 16.40 13.01 2.94
N SER A 106 16.30 11.68 2.81
CA SER A 106 15.15 10.93 3.29
C SER A 106 14.91 11.14 4.78
N GLN A 107 15.92 11.41 5.61
CA GLN A 107 15.72 11.67 7.04
C GLN A 107 15.19 13.08 7.33
N LEU A 108 15.45 14.03 6.44
CA LEU A 108 15.07 15.44 6.56
C LEU A 108 13.60 15.67 6.19
N ILE A 109 13.05 14.86 5.28
CA ILE A 109 11.66 14.95 4.82
C ILE A 109 10.71 14.44 5.93
N PRO A 110 9.65 15.16 6.33
CA PRO A 110 8.64 14.66 7.26
C PRO A 110 7.91 13.40 6.75
N ILE A 111 7.47 12.52 7.67
CA ILE A 111 6.77 11.26 7.31
C ILE A 111 5.57 11.49 6.36
N PRO A 112 4.67 12.47 6.59
CA PRO A 112 3.53 12.70 5.69
C PRO A 112 3.95 13.01 4.25
N GLU A 113 5.02 13.81 4.09
CA GLU A 113 5.56 14.15 2.77
C GLU A 113 6.21 12.94 2.09
N ARG A 114 6.89 12.06 2.85
CA ARG A 114 7.38 10.77 2.30
C ARG A 114 6.23 9.88 1.85
N VAL A 115 5.13 9.83 2.60
CA VAL A 115 3.93 9.08 2.23
C VAL A 115 3.33 9.64 0.94
N GLU A 116 3.21 10.96 0.80
CA GLU A 116 2.78 11.59 -0.45
C GLU A 116 3.66 11.17 -1.63
N LEU A 117 4.98 11.31 -1.50
CA LEU A 117 5.93 11.00 -2.58
C LEU A 117 5.88 9.54 -3.02
N LEU A 118 5.81 8.60 -2.07
CA LEU A 118 5.68 7.17 -2.36
C LEU A 118 4.32 6.83 -2.96
N THR A 119 3.24 7.45 -2.48
CA THR A 119 1.89 7.27 -3.02
C THR A 119 1.81 7.79 -4.45
N TRP A 120 2.38 8.97 -4.71
CA TRP A 120 2.49 9.54 -6.05
C TRP A 120 3.27 8.62 -6.99
N GLU A 121 4.40 8.07 -6.52
CA GLU A 121 5.17 7.17 -7.35
C GLU A 121 4.42 5.87 -7.68
N ARG A 122 3.66 5.33 -6.72
CA ARG A 122 2.80 4.18 -7.00
C ARG A 122 1.76 4.51 -8.08
N LEU A 123 1.13 5.68 -8.02
CA LEU A 123 0.14 6.10 -9.03
C LEU A 123 0.78 6.25 -10.41
N GLN A 124 1.97 6.83 -10.50
CA GLN A 124 2.69 6.96 -11.77
C GLN A 124 3.00 5.60 -12.43
N ALA A 125 3.16 4.53 -11.65
CA ALA A 125 3.33 3.18 -12.19
C ALA A 125 2.12 2.70 -13.02
N ASN A 126 0.93 3.30 -12.85
CA ASN A 126 -0.23 3.01 -13.70
C ASN A 126 -0.17 3.72 -15.06
N GLY A 127 0.78 4.65 -15.29
CA GLY A 127 0.81 5.51 -16.46
C GLY A 127 0.81 4.76 -17.81
N ALA A 128 1.47 3.61 -17.91
CA ALA A 128 1.53 2.80 -19.12
C ALA A 128 0.20 2.10 -19.48
N VAL A 129 -0.66 1.90 -18.49
CA VAL A 129 -1.94 1.16 -18.63
C VAL A 129 -3.16 2.00 -18.25
N ASN A 130 -2.98 3.30 -17.99
CA ASN A 130 -4.04 4.18 -17.47
C ASN A 130 -5.27 4.22 -18.40
N HIS A 131 -5.05 4.17 -19.72
CA HIS A 131 -6.12 4.15 -20.73
C HIS A 131 -7.00 2.90 -20.68
N ARG A 132 -6.54 1.81 -20.06
CA ARG A 132 -7.30 0.57 -19.82
C ARG A 132 -7.65 0.37 -18.34
N TRP A 133 -7.25 1.29 -17.47
CA TRP A 133 -7.34 1.08 -16.03
C TRP A 133 -8.79 1.06 -15.52
N GLN A 134 -9.71 1.78 -16.17
CA GLN A 134 -11.14 1.72 -15.85
C GLN A 134 -11.72 0.30 -16.01
N GLU A 135 -11.26 -0.45 -17.02
CA GLU A 135 -11.66 -1.85 -17.22
C GLU A 135 -11.15 -2.73 -16.07
N ALA A 136 -9.91 -2.51 -15.62
CA ALA A 136 -9.35 -3.22 -14.47
C ALA A 136 -10.11 -2.90 -13.18
N LEU A 137 -10.40 -1.62 -12.91
CA LEU A 137 -11.20 -1.19 -11.76
C LEU A 137 -12.58 -1.87 -11.75
N ALA A 138 -13.23 -1.99 -12.92
CA ALA A 138 -14.52 -2.68 -13.04
C ALA A 138 -14.42 -4.18 -12.72
N ILE A 139 -13.35 -4.86 -13.13
CA ILE A 139 -13.11 -6.27 -12.80
C ILE A 139 -12.83 -6.42 -11.29
N MET A 140 -12.04 -5.52 -10.69
CA MET A 140 -11.77 -5.54 -9.25
C MET A 140 -13.02 -5.30 -8.40
N ALA A 141 -13.98 -4.52 -8.91
CA ALA A 141 -15.26 -4.25 -8.25
C ALA A 141 -16.24 -5.44 -8.27
N GLN A 142 -15.92 -6.53 -8.97
CA GLN A 142 -16.76 -7.73 -8.97
C GLN A 142 -16.72 -8.40 -7.59
N PRO A 143 -17.85 -8.90 -7.04
CA PRO A 143 -17.91 -9.48 -5.70
C PRO A 143 -16.88 -10.58 -5.42
N SER A 144 -16.55 -11.40 -6.42
CA SER A 144 -15.52 -12.46 -6.32
C SER A 144 -14.10 -11.92 -6.17
N ASN A 145 -13.83 -10.72 -6.69
CA ASN A 145 -12.49 -10.13 -6.78
C ASN A 145 -12.25 -9.08 -5.69
N ILE A 146 -13.30 -8.50 -5.11
CA ILE A 146 -13.21 -7.48 -4.04
C ILE A 146 -12.27 -7.93 -2.90
N PRO A 147 -12.37 -9.15 -2.33
CA PRO A 147 -11.49 -9.54 -1.23
C PRO A 147 -10.02 -9.53 -1.63
N GLY A 148 -9.70 -10.00 -2.85
CA GLY A 148 -8.34 -9.99 -3.39
C GLY A 148 -7.83 -8.56 -3.63
N ALA A 149 -8.66 -7.71 -4.24
CA ALA A 149 -8.29 -6.32 -4.51
C ALA A 149 -8.05 -5.51 -3.21
N LEU A 150 -8.90 -5.71 -2.20
CA LEU A 150 -8.73 -5.07 -0.88
C LEU A 150 -7.50 -5.59 -0.15
N HIS A 151 -7.18 -6.88 -0.29
CA HIS A 151 -5.96 -7.44 0.28
C HIS A 151 -4.70 -6.79 -0.32
N GLU A 152 -4.63 -6.69 -1.65
CA GLU A 152 -3.50 -6.02 -2.32
C GLU A 152 -3.41 -4.53 -1.97
N LEU A 153 -4.55 -3.84 -1.81
CA LEU A 153 -4.60 -2.45 -1.34
C LEU A 153 -4.06 -2.31 0.09
N ALA A 154 -4.44 -3.20 1.00
CA ALA A 154 -3.94 -3.19 2.37
C ALA A 154 -2.42 -3.39 2.40
N LEU A 155 -1.90 -4.35 1.64
CA LEU A 155 -0.46 -4.58 1.49
C LEU A 155 0.27 -3.37 0.88
N LEU A 156 -0.34 -2.68 -0.08
CA LEU A 156 0.24 -1.47 -0.66
C LEU A 156 0.36 -0.35 0.39
N VAL A 157 -0.69 -0.12 1.16
CA VAL A 157 -0.70 0.90 2.20
C VAL A 157 0.32 0.57 3.30
N ASP A 158 0.40 -0.71 3.67
CA ASP A 158 1.44 -1.20 4.58
C ASP A 158 2.85 -0.93 4.05
N GLU A 159 3.10 -1.24 2.77
CA GLU A 159 4.38 -1.01 2.10
C GLU A 159 4.74 0.49 2.09
N ILE A 160 3.80 1.38 1.77
CA ILE A 160 4.04 2.83 1.76
C ILE A 160 4.45 3.33 3.15
N TYR A 161 3.73 2.91 4.22
CA TYR A 161 4.08 3.31 5.58
C TYR A 161 5.39 2.67 6.07
N HIS A 162 5.66 1.43 5.66
CA HIS A 162 6.93 0.76 5.96
C HIS A 162 8.10 1.51 5.31
N LEU A 163 7.98 1.86 4.03
CA LEU A 163 9.00 2.56 3.27
C LEU A 163 9.18 4.02 3.73
N SER A 164 8.11 4.70 4.18
CA SER A 164 8.20 6.05 4.74
C SER A 164 8.92 6.08 6.09
N GLY A 165 8.99 4.93 6.78
CA GLY A 165 9.65 4.78 8.07
C GLY A 165 8.74 5.16 9.24
N ASP A 166 7.41 5.09 9.08
CA ASP A 166 6.48 5.30 10.19
C ASP A 166 6.59 4.16 11.21
N THR A 167 7.04 4.48 12.43
CA THR A 167 7.15 3.53 13.55
C THR A 167 5.96 3.63 14.51
N SER A 168 4.86 4.24 14.10
CA SER A 168 3.68 4.42 14.94
C SER A 168 3.05 3.07 15.31
N VAL A 169 2.99 2.78 16.61
CA VAL A 169 2.39 1.56 17.20
C VAL A 169 1.11 1.87 18.00
N ASP A 170 0.58 3.08 17.82
CA ASP A 170 -0.56 3.62 18.55
C ASP A 170 -1.90 3.27 17.84
N PRO A 171 -3.06 3.54 18.48
CA PRO A 171 -4.37 3.33 17.86
C PRO A 171 -4.56 4.06 16.52
N SER A 172 -3.71 5.04 16.21
CA SER A 172 -3.67 5.71 14.90
C SER A 172 -3.30 4.78 13.76
N TRP A 173 -2.67 3.63 14.03
CA TRP A 173 -2.23 2.65 13.03
C TRP A 173 -3.35 2.25 12.05
N TYR A 174 -4.54 1.93 12.58
CA TYR A 174 -5.69 1.52 11.76
C TYR A 174 -6.30 2.71 11.02
N THR A 175 -6.39 3.87 11.67
CA THR A 175 -6.97 5.09 11.08
C THR A 175 -6.11 5.59 9.93
N LYS A 176 -4.78 5.64 10.09
CA LYS A 176 -3.82 6.01 9.05
C LYS A 176 -3.97 5.14 7.81
N ARG A 177 -4.06 3.82 7.99
CA ARG A 177 -4.21 2.88 6.88
C ARG A 177 -5.54 2.99 6.18
N GLY A 178 -6.63 3.08 6.95
CA GLY A 178 -7.96 3.30 6.38
C GLY A 178 -8.02 4.61 5.59
N ALA A 179 -7.47 5.69 6.14
CA ALA A 179 -7.38 6.98 5.47
C ALA A 179 -6.57 6.89 4.18
N LEU A 180 -5.34 6.36 4.22
CA LEU A 180 -4.50 6.25 3.03
C LEU A 180 -5.13 5.35 1.95
N SER A 181 -5.80 4.25 2.33
CA SER A 181 -6.54 3.40 1.40
C SER A 181 -7.63 4.19 0.66
N LEU A 182 -8.41 5.01 1.37
CA LEU A 182 -9.45 5.85 0.77
C LEU A 182 -8.86 6.95 -0.12
N VAL A 183 -7.80 7.60 0.33
CA VAL A 183 -7.09 8.61 -0.45
C VAL A 183 -6.52 8.01 -1.74
N TYR A 184 -5.84 6.86 -1.65
CA TYR A 184 -5.27 6.17 -2.79
C TYR A 184 -6.34 5.77 -3.80
N THR A 185 -7.38 5.06 -3.38
CA THR A 185 -8.44 4.56 -4.28
C THR A 185 -9.22 5.69 -4.96
N SER A 186 -9.55 6.75 -4.23
CA SER A 186 -10.24 7.92 -4.82
C SER A 186 -9.35 8.68 -5.81
N THR A 187 -8.04 8.80 -5.52
CA THR A 187 -7.07 9.43 -6.42
C THR A 187 -6.82 8.57 -7.66
N GLU A 188 -6.71 7.26 -7.51
CA GLU A 188 -6.54 6.31 -8.61
C GLU A 188 -7.73 6.36 -9.56
N LEU A 189 -8.97 6.42 -9.04
CA LEU A 189 -10.16 6.60 -9.87
C LEU A 189 -10.16 7.95 -10.59
N PHE A 190 -9.77 9.04 -9.90
CA PHE A 190 -9.66 10.36 -10.49
C PHE A 190 -8.65 10.39 -11.65
N MET A 191 -7.49 9.74 -11.48
CA MET A 191 -6.41 9.64 -12.47
C MET A 191 -6.87 9.05 -13.81
N THR A 192 -7.87 8.14 -13.79
CA THR A 192 -8.39 7.54 -15.04
C THR A 192 -9.08 8.55 -15.97
N ASN A 193 -9.55 9.67 -15.43
CA ASN A 193 -10.24 10.72 -16.19
C ASN A 193 -9.37 11.98 -16.38
N ASP A 194 -8.20 12.03 -15.75
CA ASP A 194 -7.30 13.17 -15.82
C ASP A 194 -6.55 13.20 -17.17
N ARG A 195 -6.71 14.31 -17.89
CA ARG A 195 -6.05 14.59 -19.18
C ARG A 195 -4.99 15.68 -19.08
N SER A 196 -4.69 16.15 -17.87
CA SER A 196 -3.66 17.15 -17.65
C SER A 196 -2.26 16.60 -17.95
N PRO A 197 -1.32 17.42 -18.42
CA PRO A 197 0.03 16.97 -18.74
C PRO A 197 0.71 16.37 -17.51
N GLY A 198 1.13 15.10 -17.59
CA GLY A 198 1.80 14.42 -16.47
C GLY A 198 0.92 14.22 -15.23
N PHE A 199 -0.41 14.22 -15.38
CA PHE A 199 -1.36 14.00 -14.27
C PHE A 199 -1.26 15.05 -13.15
N GLN A 200 -0.99 16.31 -13.49
CA GLN A 200 -0.85 17.41 -12.53
C GLN A 200 -2.11 17.61 -11.67
N GLU A 201 -3.30 17.52 -12.26
CA GLU A 201 -4.57 17.63 -11.53
C GLU A 201 -4.75 16.47 -10.52
N THR A 202 -4.34 15.25 -10.91
CA THR A 202 -4.32 14.09 -10.01
C THR A 202 -3.38 14.32 -8.83
N ARG A 203 -2.19 14.88 -9.07
CA ARG A 203 -1.24 15.19 -7.99
C ARG A 203 -1.79 16.24 -7.03
N ALA A 204 -2.42 17.29 -7.56
CA ALA A 204 -3.08 18.31 -6.74
C ALA A 204 -4.29 17.72 -5.96
N PHE A 205 -5.04 16.80 -6.55
CA PHE A 205 -6.11 16.07 -5.87
C PHE A 205 -5.56 15.22 -4.71
N LEU A 206 -4.49 14.46 -4.94
CA LEU A 206 -3.82 13.66 -3.92
C LEU A 206 -3.40 14.52 -2.71
N GLN A 207 -2.71 15.63 -2.97
CA GLN A 207 -2.23 16.54 -1.92
C GLN A 207 -3.37 17.09 -1.06
N ARG A 208 -4.48 17.52 -1.70
CA ARG A 208 -5.67 17.97 -0.96
C ARG A 208 -6.25 16.87 -0.08
N ARG A 209 -6.36 15.65 -0.61
CA ARG A 209 -6.93 14.50 0.13
C ARG A 209 -6.06 14.05 1.30
N LEU A 210 -4.73 14.08 1.16
CA LEU A 210 -3.82 13.81 2.27
C LEU A 210 -3.94 14.88 3.36
N ASN A 211 -3.98 16.16 3.00
CA ASN A 211 -4.18 17.26 3.95
C ASN A 211 -5.54 17.17 4.68
N GLU A 212 -6.61 16.77 3.97
CA GLU A 212 -7.93 16.50 4.59
C GLU A 212 -7.86 15.30 5.55
N SER A 213 -7.09 14.26 5.23
CA SER A 213 -7.00 13.04 6.03
C SER A 213 -6.25 13.23 7.34
N ASP A 214 -5.23 14.08 7.37
CA ASP A 214 -4.57 14.51 8.61
C ASP A 214 -5.58 15.23 9.53
N SER A 215 -6.55 15.90 8.91
CA SER A 215 -7.65 16.53 9.63
C SER A 215 -8.68 15.50 10.13
N LEU A 216 -8.92 14.39 9.43
CA LEU A 216 -9.84 13.36 9.93
C LEU A 216 -9.38 12.71 11.25
N GLY A 217 -8.07 12.72 11.54
CA GLY A 217 -7.53 12.36 12.85
C GLY A 217 -8.11 13.19 14.00
N TRP A 218 -8.34 14.51 13.80
CA TRP A 218 -9.01 15.36 14.80
C TRP A 218 -10.51 15.08 14.88
N ALA A 219 -11.15 14.76 13.76
CA ALA A 219 -12.59 14.50 13.69
C ALA A 219 -12.99 13.21 14.46
N PHE A 220 -12.20 12.13 14.37
CA PHE A 220 -12.47 10.90 15.13
C PHE A 220 -12.30 11.08 16.64
N GLY A 221 -11.35 11.90 17.09
CA GLY A 221 -11.22 12.28 18.51
C GLY A 221 -12.48 13.00 19.01
N SER A 222 -13.02 13.91 18.20
CA SER A 222 -14.23 14.67 18.47
C SER A 222 -15.47 13.76 18.55
N VAL A 223 -15.61 12.80 17.64
CA VAL A 223 -16.72 11.83 17.63
C VAL A 223 -16.65 10.90 18.83
N ARG A 224 -15.46 10.42 19.21
CA ARG A 224 -15.28 9.57 20.41
C ARG A 224 -15.61 10.33 21.69
N GLN A 225 -15.21 11.60 21.77
CA GLN A 225 -15.54 12.48 22.89
C GLN A 225 -17.05 12.75 22.96
N TRP A 226 -17.71 12.97 21.82
CA TRP A 226 -19.17 13.14 21.74
C TRP A 226 -19.92 11.87 22.17
N VAL A 227 -19.53 10.69 21.69
CA VAL A 227 -20.12 9.40 22.11
C VAL A 227 -19.93 9.17 23.61
N GLY A 228 -18.75 9.45 24.17
CA GLY A 228 -18.49 9.34 25.60
C GLY A 228 -19.31 10.32 26.45
N PHE A 229 -19.51 11.54 25.96
CA PHE A 229 -20.36 12.54 26.60
C PHE A 229 -21.84 12.13 26.59
N THR A 230 -22.36 11.66 25.45
CA THR A 230 -23.75 11.20 25.35
C THR A 230 -24.01 9.92 26.13
N ALA A 231 -23.04 8.99 26.17
CA ALA A 231 -23.15 7.77 26.97
C ALA A 231 -23.18 8.10 28.47
N SER A 232 -22.31 9.00 28.95
CA SER A 232 -22.30 9.41 30.36
C SER A 232 -23.53 10.24 30.75
N ALA A 233 -24.05 11.07 29.85
CA ALA A 233 -25.32 11.77 30.05
C ALA A 233 -26.50 10.78 30.14
N GLY A 234 -26.55 9.76 29.27
CA GLY A 234 -27.55 8.69 29.33
C GLY A 234 -27.49 7.88 30.62
N VAL A 235 -26.27 7.53 31.08
CA VAL A 235 -26.06 6.82 32.36
C VAL A 235 -26.47 7.67 33.55
N ASN A 236 -26.16 8.97 33.59
CA ASN A 236 -26.57 9.86 34.68
C ASN A 236 -28.08 10.06 34.74
N VAL A 237 -28.77 10.14 33.59
CA VAL A 237 -30.23 10.21 33.52
C VAL A 237 -30.88 8.91 33.98
N LEU A 238 -30.30 7.75 33.65
CA LEU A 238 -30.77 6.46 34.14
C LEU A 238 -30.58 6.32 35.66
N ARG A 239 -29.45 6.81 36.19
CA ARG A 239 -29.14 6.81 37.62
C ARG A 239 -30.05 7.77 38.40
N SER A 240 -30.44 8.90 37.82
CA SER A 240 -31.37 9.85 38.44
C SER A 240 -32.82 9.35 38.46
N LYS A 241 -33.18 8.38 37.61
CA LYS A 241 -34.50 7.74 37.59
C LYS A 241 -34.59 6.45 38.42
N GLY A 242 -33.57 6.17 39.25
CA GLY A 242 -33.61 5.07 40.22
C GLY A 242 -33.44 3.67 39.61
N VAL A 243 -32.99 3.58 38.35
CA VAL A 243 -32.60 2.30 37.75
C VAL A 243 -31.28 1.87 38.41
N ARG A 244 -31.26 0.70 39.05
CA ARG A 244 -30.01 0.09 39.52
C ARG A 244 -29.19 -0.31 38.29
N ILE A 245 -28.12 0.43 38.04
CA ILE A 245 -27.09 0.16 37.02
C ILE A 245 -25.89 -0.43 37.71
#